data_AF-A0A2D4GXM3-F1
#
_entry.id   AF-A0A2D4GXM3-F1
#
_cell.length_a   1.000
_cell.length_b   1.000
_cell.length_c   1.000
_cell.angle_alpha   90.00
_cell.angle_beta   90.00
_cell.angle_gamma   90.00
#
_symmetry.space_group_name_H-M   'P 1'
#
loop_
_entity.id
_entity.type
_entity.pdbx_description
1 polymer ?
#
loop_
_entity_poly.entity_id
_entity_poly.type
_entity_poly.pdbx_seq_one_letter_code
_entity_poly.pdbx_strand_id
1 'polypeptide(L)'
;MEKGIVKRQNENITELSKEISLLNKFIADLEDKNQEPLLDFLKDVTAIIARSDKVKCQKPFPVSSDMKGHVSNFSLKTVVLKEALKKFKDHLRDELGKGEKEDLLLDPETANHLLLISPDLKTVRMGCRKQDPS
;
A
#
# COMPACT_ATOMS: atom_id res chain seq x y z
N MET A 1 -3.61 -9.18 8.12
CA MET A 1 -2.39 -9.50 7.33
C MET A 1 -1.22 -9.83 8.25
N GLU A 2 -0.87 -8.94 9.18
CA GLU A 2 0.22 -9.16 10.16
C GLU A 2 0.07 -10.45 10.99
N LYS A 3 -1.14 -10.74 11.51
CA LYS A 3 -1.38 -11.96 12.29
C LYS A 3 -1.05 -13.27 11.54
N GLY A 4 -1.29 -13.33 10.23
CA GLY A 4 -0.97 -14.51 9.42
C GLY A 4 0.53 -14.64 9.11
N ILE A 5 1.21 -13.50 8.94
CA ILE A 5 2.66 -13.42 8.75
C ILE A 5 3.37 -13.88 10.01
N VAL A 6 3.00 -13.33 11.16
CA VAL A 6 3.57 -13.68 12.47
C VAL A 6 3.35 -15.16 12.77
N LYS A 7 2.17 -15.71 12.45
CA LYS A 7 1.88 -17.14 12.61
C LYS A 7 2.83 -18.00 11.78
N ARG A 8 2.96 -17.74 10.47
CA ARG A 8 3.85 -18.50 9.57
C ARG A 8 5.33 -18.36 9.95
N GLN A 9 5.75 -17.18 10.42
CA GLN A 9 7.09 -16.97 10.97
C GLN A 9 7.33 -17.81 12.22
N ASN A 10 6.39 -17.81 13.16
CA ASN A 10 6.51 -18.60 14.39
C ASN A 10 6.53 -20.11 14.11
N GLU A 11 5.75 -20.59 13.14
CA GLU A 11 5.79 -21.97 12.67
C GLU A 11 7.18 -22.33 12.11
N ASN A 12 7.72 -21.50 11.21
CA ASN A 12 9.08 -21.69 10.69
C ASN A 12 10.15 -21.66 11.79
N ILE A 13 10.06 -20.72 12.74
CA ILE A 13 11.00 -20.62 13.87
C ILE A 13 10.94 -21.87 14.73
N THR A 14 9.74 -22.39 15.00
CA THR A 14 9.53 -23.57 15.82
C THR A 14 10.14 -24.81 15.16
N GLU A 15 9.91 -25.02 13.86
CA GLU A 15 10.48 -26.15 13.14
C GLU A 15 12.01 -26.06 13.03
N LEU A 16 12.56 -24.87 12.71
CA LEU A 16 14.01 -24.67 12.70
C LEU A 16 14.65 -24.90 14.07
N SER A 17 13.97 -24.50 15.15
CA SER A 17 14.46 -24.71 16.52
C SER A 17 14.49 -26.19 16.89
N LYS A 18 13.51 -26.99 16.44
CA LYS A 18 13.54 -28.45 16.59
C LYS A 18 14.71 -29.06 15.82
N GLU A 19 14.93 -28.60 14.59
CA GLU A 19 16.03 -29.09 13.74
C GLU A 19 17.41 -28.79 14.37
N ILE A 20 17.61 -27.55 14.85
CA ILE A 20 18.82 -27.15 15.59
C ILE A 20 19.02 -28.03 16.84
N SER A 21 17.95 -28.30 17.59
CA SER A 21 18.02 -29.15 18.79
C SER A 21 18.43 -30.58 18.45
N LEU A 22 17.91 -31.13 17.33
CA LEU A 22 18.29 -32.45 16.84
C LEU A 22 19.76 -32.51 16.41
N LEU A 23 20.23 -31.48 15.69
CA LEU A 23 21.64 -31.35 15.27
C LEU A 23 22.56 -31.25 16.48
N ASN A 24 22.23 -30.42 17.48
CA ASN A 24 23.02 -30.30 18.71
C ASN A 24 23.09 -31.62 19.47
N LYS A 25 21.99 -32.37 19.55
CA LYS A 25 22.00 -33.70 20.15
C LYS A 25 22.95 -34.64 19.40
N PHE A 26 22.91 -34.61 18.07
CA PHE A 26 23.77 -35.45 17.25
C PHE A 26 25.26 -35.13 17.43
N ILE A 27 25.61 -33.85 17.54
CA ILE A 27 26.96 -33.39 17.86
C ILE A 27 27.40 -33.92 19.22
N ALA A 28 26.56 -33.76 20.26
CA ALA A 28 26.88 -34.25 21.60
C ALA A 28 27.05 -35.78 21.62
N ASP A 29 26.18 -36.53 20.94
CA ASP A 29 26.28 -37.98 20.81
C ASP A 29 27.61 -38.39 20.14
N LEU A 30 28.08 -37.64 19.13
CA LEU A 30 29.38 -37.87 18.49
C LEU A 30 30.57 -37.53 19.39
N GLU A 31 30.50 -36.42 20.12
CA GLU A 31 31.56 -35.97 21.03
C GLU A 31 31.77 -36.94 22.19
N ASP A 32 30.67 -37.45 22.76
CA ASP A 32 30.71 -38.45 23.84
C ASP A 32 31.29 -39.77 23.34
N LYS A 33 30.88 -40.20 22.13
CA LYS A 33 31.36 -41.45 21.52
C LYS A 33 32.82 -41.39 21.11
N ASN A 34 33.36 -40.22 20.76
CA ASN A 34 34.79 -40.06 20.48
C ASN A 34 35.70 -40.31 21.71
N GLN A 35 35.12 -40.44 22.91
CA GLN A 35 35.83 -40.83 24.13
C GLN A 35 35.87 -42.35 24.37
N GLU A 36 35.12 -43.16 23.60
CA GLU A 36 35.06 -44.62 23.76
C GLU A 36 36.24 -45.36 23.08
N PRO A 37 36.56 -46.60 23.50
CA PRO A 37 37.58 -47.43 22.86
C PRO A 37 37.30 -47.64 21.37
N LEU A 38 38.36 -47.62 20.55
CA LEU A 38 38.34 -47.61 19.08
C LEU A 38 37.41 -48.63 18.42
N LEU A 39 37.22 -49.81 19.03
CA LEU A 39 36.46 -50.92 18.46
C LEU A 39 34.94 -50.78 18.64
N ASP A 40 34.50 -50.15 19.74
CA ASP A 40 33.10 -49.83 20.00
C ASP A 40 32.68 -48.54 19.27
N PHE A 41 33.59 -47.56 19.21
CA PHE A 41 33.42 -46.33 18.42
C PHE A 41 33.04 -46.60 16.96
N LEU A 42 33.73 -47.51 16.27
CA LEU A 42 33.51 -47.77 14.84
C LEU A 42 32.12 -48.35 14.53
N LYS A 43 31.54 -49.15 15.44
CA LYS A 43 30.19 -49.69 15.27
C LYS A 43 29.13 -48.60 15.46
N ASP A 44 29.30 -47.78 16.49
CA ASP A 44 28.32 -46.76 16.87
C ASP A 44 28.34 -45.55 15.92
N VAL A 45 29.51 -45.14 15.43
CA VAL A 45 29.64 -44.06 14.42
C VAL A 45 28.86 -44.38 13.14
N THR A 46 28.87 -45.64 12.70
CA THR A 46 28.13 -46.07 11.51
C THR A 46 26.61 -45.92 11.70
N ALA A 47 26.11 -46.26 12.90
CA ALA A 47 24.71 -46.11 13.24
C ALA A 47 24.28 -44.63 13.37
N ILE A 48 25.18 -43.80 13.90
CA ILE A 48 25.02 -42.36 14.04
C ILE A 48 24.93 -41.71 12.65
N ILE A 49 25.89 -41.97 11.75
CA ILE A 49 25.86 -41.46 10.36
C ILE A 49 24.58 -41.87 9.61
N ALA A 50 24.15 -43.13 9.75
CA ALA A 50 22.89 -43.61 9.14
C ALA A 50 21.64 -42.90 9.70
N ARG A 51 21.72 -42.32 10.91
CA ARG A 51 20.65 -41.55 11.54
C ARG A 51 20.67 -40.09 11.12
N SER A 52 21.84 -39.48 10.90
CA SER A 52 21.94 -38.11 10.35
C SER A 52 21.44 -38.03 8.92
N ASP A 53 21.69 -39.04 8.08
CA ASP A 53 21.19 -39.07 6.69
C ASP A 53 19.65 -39.06 6.61
N LYS A 54 18.97 -39.39 7.72
CA LYS A 54 17.51 -39.33 7.83
C LYS A 54 16.99 -37.96 8.27
N VAL A 55 17.86 -37.05 8.72
CA VAL A 55 17.50 -35.67 9.06
C VAL A 55 17.33 -34.89 7.76
N LYS A 56 16.11 -34.84 7.24
CA LYS A 56 15.77 -33.98 6.11
C LYS A 56 15.54 -32.56 6.61
N CYS A 57 16.52 -31.70 6.40
CA CYS A 57 16.38 -30.25 6.61
C CYS A 57 15.28 -29.72 5.70
N GLN A 58 14.14 -29.32 6.27
CA GLN A 58 13.06 -28.76 5.47
C GLN A 58 13.35 -27.30 5.17
N LYS A 59 13.32 -26.92 3.88
CA LYS A 59 13.51 -25.53 3.50
C LYS A 59 12.36 -24.69 4.07
N PRO A 60 12.64 -23.56 4.76
CA PRO A 60 11.61 -22.72 5.32
C PRO A 60 10.62 -22.28 4.24
N PHE A 61 9.33 -22.29 4.57
CA PHE A 61 8.32 -21.83 3.62
C PHE A 61 8.47 -20.32 3.41
N PRO A 62 8.60 -19.84 2.16
CA PRO A 62 8.73 -18.43 1.90
C PRO A 62 7.46 -17.70 2.35
N VAL A 63 7.61 -16.76 3.26
CA VAL A 63 6.52 -15.93 3.79
C VAL A 63 5.93 -15.02 2.69
N SER A 64 6.64 -14.87 1.57
CA SER A 64 6.45 -13.85 0.54
C SER A 64 5.35 -14.11 -0.50
N SER A 65 4.99 -15.36 -0.83
CA SER A 65 4.15 -15.63 -2.01
C SER A 65 2.73 -15.06 -1.90
N ASP A 66 2.13 -15.11 -0.70
CA ASP A 66 0.82 -14.50 -0.39
C ASP A 66 0.88 -12.97 -0.27
N MET A 67 2.06 -12.42 -0.01
CA MET A 67 2.23 -11.04 0.43
C MET A 67 2.18 -10.05 -0.73
N LYS A 68 2.61 -10.48 -1.93
CA LYS A 68 2.68 -9.62 -3.12
C LYS A 68 1.29 -9.16 -3.58
N GLY A 69 0.29 -10.04 -3.58
CA GLY A 69 -1.08 -9.71 -4.02
C GLY A 69 -1.79 -8.70 -3.12
N HIS A 70 -1.62 -8.82 -1.79
CA HIS A 70 -2.28 -7.91 -0.84
C HIS A 70 -1.65 -6.51 -0.79
N VAL A 71 -0.32 -6.41 -0.87
CA VAL A 71 0.39 -5.12 -0.92
C VAL A 71 0.02 -4.36 -2.22
N SER A 72 -0.08 -5.08 -3.34
CA SER A 72 -0.55 -4.50 -4.61
C SER A 72 -1.97 -3.95 -4.51
N ASN A 73 -2.89 -4.64 -3.84
CA ASN A 73 -4.27 -4.17 -3.65
C ASN A 73 -4.34 -2.91 -2.78
N PHE A 74 -3.55 -2.84 -1.70
CA PHE A 74 -3.48 -1.65 -0.84
C PHE A 74 -2.93 -0.43 -1.58
N SER A 75 -1.89 -0.62 -2.41
CA SER A 75 -1.33 0.44 -3.24
C SER A 75 -2.36 0.99 -4.23
N LEU A 76 -3.08 0.11 -4.95
CA LEU A 76 -4.14 0.50 -5.87
C LEU A 76 -5.26 1.28 -5.17
N LYS A 77 -5.76 0.78 -4.03
CA LYS A 77 -6.78 1.49 -3.24
C LYS A 77 -6.32 2.88 -2.78
N THR A 78 -5.04 3.01 -2.41
CA THR A 78 -4.46 4.29 -2.00
C THR A 78 -4.41 5.29 -3.17
N VAL A 79 -4.04 4.83 -4.37
CA VAL A 79 -4.02 5.67 -5.58
C VAL A 79 -5.44 6.15 -5.90
N VAL A 80 -6.42 5.25 -5.94
CA VAL A 80 -7.82 5.59 -6.23
C VAL A 80 -8.37 6.59 -5.19
N LEU A 81 -8.09 6.37 -3.90
CA LEU A 81 -8.54 7.26 -2.84
C LEU A 81 -7.92 8.65 -2.94
N LYS A 82 -6.61 8.73 -3.26
CA LYS A 82 -5.93 10.02 -3.49
C LYS A 82 -6.53 10.79 -4.67
N GLU A 83 -6.86 10.09 -5.75
CA GLU A 83 -7.49 10.70 -6.92
C GLU A 83 -8.92 11.21 -6.60
N ALA A 84 -9.72 10.41 -5.88
CA ALA A 84 -11.04 10.81 -5.45
C ALA A 84 -10.99 12.03 -4.53
N LEU A 85 -10.06 12.05 -3.57
CA LEU A 85 -9.87 13.20 -2.67
C LEU A 85 -9.43 14.46 -3.43
N LYS A 86 -8.57 14.31 -4.45
CA LYS A 86 -8.18 15.42 -5.31
C LYS A 86 -9.39 15.99 -6.06
N LYS A 87 -10.17 15.13 -6.74
CA LYS A 87 -11.39 15.52 -7.46
C LYS A 87 -12.39 16.24 -6.53
N PHE A 88 -12.57 15.71 -5.32
CA PHE A 88 -13.44 16.33 -4.32
C PHE A 88 -12.94 17.73 -3.90
N LYS A 89 -11.64 17.88 -3.63
CA LYS A 89 -11.04 19.19 -3.31
C LYS A 89 -11.15 20.19 -4.46
N ASP A 90 -11.00 19.73 -5.69
CA ASP A 90 -11.11 20.58 -6.88
C ASP A 90 -12.55 21.05 -7.06
N HIS A 91 -13.53 20.15 -6.89
CA HIS A 91 -14.95 20.48 -6.93
C HIS A 91 -15.35 21.46 -5.83
N LEU A 92 -14.87 21.28 -4.59
CA LEU A 92 -15.14 22.22 -3.51
C LEU A 92 -14.59 23.63 -3.79
N ARG A 93 -13.41 23.74 -4.42
CA ARG A 93 -12.88 25.05 -4.82
C ARG A 93 -13.72 25.71 -5.90
N ASP A 94 -14.20 24.93 -6.86
CA ASP A 94 -15.10 25.42 -7.91
C ASP A 94 -16.43 25.91 -7.33
N GLU A 95 -17.06 25.13 -6.45
CA GLU A 95 -18.33 25.52 -5.81
C GLU A 95 -18.17 26.71 -4.84
N LEU A 96 -17.10 26.74 -4.04
CA LEU A 96 -16.85 27.85 -3.13
C LEU A 96 -16.46 29.13 -3.87
N GLY A 97 -15.71 29.01 -4.98
CA GLY A 97 -15.36 30.14 -5.85
C GLY A 97 -16.55 30.73 -6.61
N LYS A 98 -17.65 29.98 -6.77
CA LYS A 98 -18.93 30.47 -7.32
C LYS A 98 -19.79 31.20 -6.29
N GLY A 99 -19.40 31.19 -5.01
CA GLY A 99 -20.21 31.67 -3.88
C GLY A 99 -20.27 33.19 -3.72
N GLU A 100 -19.34 33.93 -4.30
CA GLU A 100 -19.33 35.40 -4.23
C GLU A 100 -20.09 35.97 -5.43
N LYS A 101 -21.42 36.02 -5.31
CA LYS A 101 -22.24 36.86 -6.19
C LYS A 101 -22.00 38.31 -5.79
N GLU A 102 -20.98 38.92 -6.37
CA GLU A 102 -20.85 40.37 -6.34
C GLU A 102 -22.01 40.99 -7.13
N ASP A 103 -22.66 42.01 -6.57
CA ASP A 103 -23.67 42.80 -7.26
C ASP A 103 -22.99 43.60 -8.37
N LEU A 104 -22.78 42.96 -9.52
CA LEU A 104 -22.23 43.60 -10.71
C LEU A 104 -23.30 44.48 -11.36
N LEU A 105 -22.99 45.78 -11.49
CA LEU A 105 -23.80 46.74 -12.23
C LEU A 105 -23.13 47.05 -13.57
N LEU A 106 -23.93 47.17 -14.62
CA LEU A 106 -23.48 47.60 -15.93
C LEU A 106 -23.23 49.10 -15.93
N ASP A 107 -22.06 49.51 -16.43
CA ASP A 107 -21.72 50.92 -16.63
C ASP A 107 -22.27 51.44 -17.98
N PRO A 108 -23.23 52.38 -17.97
CA PRO A 108 -23.78 52.96 -19.19
C PRO A 108 -22.78 53.79 -19.98
N GLU A 109 -21.76 54.38 -19.34
CA GLU A 109 -20.80 55.25 -20.02
C GLU A 109 -19.84 54.44 -20.93
N THR A 110 -19.58 53.19 -20.55
CA THR A 110 -18.76 52.26 -21.34
C THR A 110 -19.59 51.48 -22.38
N ALA A 111 -20.93 51.62 -22.37
CA ALA A 111 -21.81 50.82 -23.21
C ALA A 111 -21.79 51.28 -24.68
N ASN A 112 -21.81 50.31 -25.60
CA ASN A 112 -21.97 50.60 -27.03
C ASN A 112 -23.33 51.24 -27.31
N HIS A 113 -23.37 52.28 -28.14
CA HIS A 113 -24.58 53.04 -28.53
C HIS A 113 -25.71 52.21 -29.19
N LEU A 114 -25.48 50.93 -29.50
CA LEU A 114 -26.49 49.98 -29.95
C LEU A 114 -27.05 49.10 -28.82
N LEU A 115 -26.55 49.23 -27.59
CA LEU A 115 -27.00 48.44 -26.44
C LEU A 115 -27.98 49.23 -25.58
N LEU A 116 -29.05 48.57 -25.16
CA LEU A 116 -30.06 49.07 -24.24
C LEU A 116 -29.82 48.43 -22.88
N ILE A 117 -29.49 49.24 -21.88
CA ILE A 117 -29.32 48.81 -20.48
C ILE A 117 -30.61 49.09 -19.71
N SER A 118 -31.05 48.13 -18.88
CA SER A 118 -32.23 48.30 -18.04
C SER A 118 -31.99 49.32 -16.91
N PRO A 119 -33.05 49.95 -16.38
CA PRO A 119 -32.91 50.94 -15.30
C PRO A 119 -32.27 50.41 -14.02
N ASP A 120 -32.37 49.10 -13.78
CA ASP A 120 -31.74 48.42 -12.65
C ASP A 120 -30.24 48.12 -12.88
N LEU A 121 -29.70 48.48 -14.06
CA LEU A 121 -28.32 48.25 -14.50
C LEU A 121 -27.90 46.78 -14.51
N LYS A 122 -28.84 45.84 -14.47
CA LYS A 122 -28.54 44.40 -14.39
C LYS A 122 -28.72 43.64 -15.71
N THR A 123 -29.39 44.24 -16.71
CA THR A 123 -29.66 43.56 -17.98
C THR A 123 -29.30 44.43 -19.18
N VAL A 124 -28.85 43.78 -20.25
CA VAL A 124 -28.53 44.42 -21.53
C VAL A 124 -29.27 43.72 -22.67
N ARG A 125 -29.75 44.51 -23.63
CA ARG A 125 -30.38 44.03 -24.87
C ARG A 125 -29.82 44.79 -26.06
N MET A 126 -29.76 44.14 -27.22
CA MET A 126 -29.37 44.83 -28.46
C MET A 126 -30.55 45.66 -28.99
N GLY A 127 -30.33 46.95 -29.18
CA GLY A 127 -31.27 47.85 -29.83
C GLY A 127 -31.22 47.72 -31.35
N CYS A 128 -32.37 47.77 -32.03
CA CYS A 128 -32.44 47.71 -33.49
C CYS A 128 -32.03 49.03 -34.18
N ARG A 129 -31.78 50.12 -33.42
CA ARG A 129 -31.36 51.44 -33.91
C ARG A 129 -30.40 52.09 -32.92
N LYS A 130 -29.49 52.95 -33.41
CA LYS A 130 -28.52 53.72 -32.61
C LYS A 130 -29.26 54.64 -31.63
N GLN A 131 -28.84 54.68 -30.37
CA GLN A 131 -29.30 55.70 -29.41
C GLN A 131 -28.60 57.03 -29.67
N ASP A 132 -29.33 58.13 -29.48
CA ASP A 132 -28.77 59.48 -29.43
C ASP A 132 -28.21 59.75 -28.03
N PRO A 133 -27.04 60.38 -27.90
CA PRO A 133 -26.47 60.73 -26.60
C PRO A 133 -27.34 61.78 -25.91
N SER A 134 -27.63 61.55 -24.61
CA SER A 134 -28.26 62.54 -23.72
C SER A 134 -27.24 63.55 -23.21
#